data_AF-I3I527-F1
#
_entry.id   AF-I3I527-F1
#
_cell.length_a   1.000
_cell.length_b   1.000
_cell.length_c   1.000
_cell.angle_alpha   90.00
_cell.angle_beta   90.00
_cell.angle_gamma   90.00
#
_symmetry.space_group_name_H-M   'P 1'
#
loop_
_entity.id
_entity.type
_entity.pdbx_description
1 polymer ?
#
loop_
_entity_poly.entity_id
_entity_poly.type
_entity_poly.pdbx_seq_one_letter_code
_entity_poly.pdbx_strand_id
1 'polypeptide(L)'
;MANSGINKAQVKKARDALIARGTNPSIDAVRIELGNTGSKGTIHKYLNELAQEGGVALGDSIALGDTLGHIVADLANQLQGEAQAIVKEASETHQAEVQRLNDRLVEQQRLLTAANQQHETLSQSLAEAERSRELSVRSEQELALKTERLAQQLESQKELIAQKDAHIISLEEKHHHAREALEHYRNSVKDQREQDQRRHEHQVQQLQAEIRQLNQTLSLKQTDITQLNKDNARLATEISEARRQLRTGEQHQLSLTAQLRTCEESLLTMTTKFTDLARQQREDADVITDLKQQLAALQQASQSMQVELITTKTELTVKNQLFEALQPRAQ
;
A
#
# COMPACT_ATOMS: atom_id res chain seq x y z
N MET A 1 -72.79 8.56 -149.25
CA MET A 1 -72.94 7.19 -148.73
C MET A 1 -74.32 7.09 -148.11
N ALA A 2 -75.11 6.22 -148.71
CA ALA A 2 -76.56 6.18 -148.60
C ALA A 2 -77.04 5.44 -147.35
N ASN A 3 -78.32 5.66 -147.03
CA ASN A 3 -79.19 4.78 -146.24
C ASN A 3 -78.98 4.82 -144.71
N SER A 4 -79.99 4.77 -143.85
CA SER A 4 -81.44 4.71 -143.99
C SER A 4 -82.02 5.55 -142.85
N GLY A 5 -83.08 6.33 -143.10
CA GLY A 5 -83.87 6.88 -142.00
C GLY A 5 -84.31 5.76 -141.06
N ILE A 6 -84.16 5.96 -139.75
CA ILE A 6 -84.50 4.94 -138.75
C ILE A 6 -85.99 4.67 -138.81
N ASN A 7 -86.34 3.39 -138.84
CA ASN A 7 -87.72 2.94 -138.95
C ASN A 7 -88.26 2.47 -137.59
N LYS A 8 -89.56 2.65 -137.34
CA LYS A 8 -90.22 2.33 -136.05
C LYS A 8 -89.94 0.90 -135.54
N ALA A 9 -89.80 -0.06 -136.47
CA ALA A 9 -89.47 -1.46 -136.16
C ALA A 9 -88.06 -1.66 -135.56
N GLN A 10 -87.08 -0.87 -135.98
CA GLN A 10 -85.71 -0.95 -135.44
C GLN A 10 -85.67 -0.44 -133.99
N VAL A 11 -86.39 0.65 -133.71
CA VAL A 11 -86.53 1.21 -132.34
C VAL A 11 -87.23 0.21 -131.42
N LYS A 12 -88.25 -0.50 -131.90
CA LYS A 12 -88.94 -1.55 -131.14
C LYS A 12 -87.99 -2.71 -130.78
N LYS A 13 -87.21 -3.19 -131.74
CA LYS A 13 -86.25 -4.30 -131.51
C LYS A 13 -85.15 -3.92 -130.51
N ALA A 14 -84.63 -2.69 -130.60
CA ALA A 14 -83.63 -2.18 -129.66
C ALA A 14 -84.20 -2.04 -128.24
N ARG A 15 -85.42 -1.53 -128.09
CA ARG A 15 -86.13 -1.46 -126.80
C ARG A 15 -86.31 -2.86 -126.19
N ASP A 16 -86.82 -3.80 -126.96
CA ASP A 16 -87.13 -5.14 -126.47
C ASP A 16 -85.84 -5.92 -126.09
N ALA A 17 -84.73 -5.69 -126.81
CA ALA A 17 -83.42 -6.25 -126.47
C ALA A 17 -82.78 -5.64 -125.20
N LEU A 18 -83.12 -4.40 -124.85
CA LEU A 18 -82.70 -3.77 -123.58
C LEU A 18 -83.52 -4.29 -122.40
N ILE A 19 -84.83 -4.44 -122.59
CA ILE A 19 -85.74 -5.03 -121.60
C ILE A 19 -85.34 -6.49 -121.31
N ALA A 20 -85.04 -7.28 -122.34
CA ALA A 20 -84.57 -8.66 -122.17
C ALA A 20 -83.23 -8.76 -121.40
N ARG A 21 -82.42 -7.70 -121.40
CA ARG A 21 -81.17 -7.59 -120.62
C ARG A 21 -81.37 -6.98 -119.23
N GLY A 22 -82.59 -6.63 -118.84
CA GLY A 22 -82.91 -6.06 -117.53
C GLY A 22 -82.52 -4.58 -117.36
N THR A 23 -82.16 -3.89 -118.45
CA THR A 23 -81.77 -2.48 -118.41
C THR A 23 -82.94 -1.60 -118.84
N ASN A 24 -83.23 -0.53 -118.07
CA ASN A 24 -84.37 0.36 -118.35
C ASN A 24 -84.17 1.13 -119.68
N PRO A 25 -85.09 1.04 -120.67
CA PRO A 25 -84.92 1.62 -121.99
C PRO A 25 -85.08 3.15 -121.98
N SER A 26 -84.00 3.88 -121.72
CA SER A 26 -83.94 5.34 -121.91
C SER A 26 -83.59 5.71 -123.37
N ILE A 27 -83.89 6.95 -123.78
CA ILE A 27 -83.63 7.44 -125.16
C ILE A 27 -82.17 7.20 -125.57
N ASP A 28 -81.23 7.45 -124.65
CA ASP A 28 -79.81 7.30 -124.90
C ASP A 28 -79.38 5.82 -124.91
N ALA A 29 -79.99 4.97 -124.08
CA ALA A 29 -79.75 3.53 -124.11
C ALA A 29 -80.21 2.90 -125.45
N VAL A 30 -81.39 3.28 -125.94
CA VAL A 30 -81.92 2.81 -127.23
C VAL A 30 -81.08 3.33 -128.41
N ARG A 31 -80.54 4.56 -128.29
CA ARG A 31 -79.66 5.13 -129.32
C ARG A 31 -78.30 4.43 -129.39
N ILE A 32 -77.73 4.05 -128.24
CA ILE A 32 -76.48 3.28 -128.18
C ILE A 32 -76.69 1.90 -128.82
N GLU A 33 -77.81 1.24 -128.51
CA GLU A 33 -78.14 -0.09 -129.07
C GLU A 33 -78.38 -0.06 -130.59
N LEU A 34 -78.79 1.10 -131.13
CA LEU A 34 -78.92 1.36 -132.57
C LEU A 34 -77.60 1.81 -133.24
N GLY A 35 -76.46 1.68 -132.56
CA GLY A 35 -75.15 2.04 -133.10
C GLY A 35 -74.92 3.55 -133.20
N ASN A 36 -75.49 4.33 -132.28
CA ASN A 36 -75.40 5.80 -132.21
C ASN A 36 -75.99 6.56 -133.42
N THR A 37 -76.81 5.87 -134.22
CA THR A 37 -77.53 6.45 -135.36
C THR A 37 -78.89 6.96 -134.92
N GLY A 38 -79.34 8.10 -135.48
CA GLY A 38 -80.65 8.70 -135.18
C GLY A 38 -80.61 9.93 -134.30
N SER A 39 -81.46 10.91 -134.61
CA SER A 39 -81.66 12.08 -133.75
C SER A 39 -82.52 11.70 -132.53
N LYS A 40 -82.15 12.18 -131.33
CA LYS A 40 -82.88 11.90 -130.08
C LYS A 40 -84.38 12.17 -130.19
N GLY A 41 -84.78 13.18 -130.97
CA GLY A 41 -86.18 13.54 -131.22
C GLY A 41 -86.98 12.47 -131.98
N THR A 42 -86.38 11.82 -132.99
CA THR A 42 -87.07 10.77 -133.75
C THR A 42 -87.21 9.47 -132.95
N ILE A 43 -86.20 9.14 -132.13
CA ILE A 43 -86.26 7.97 -131.21
C ILE A 43 -87.32 8.19 -130.12
N HIS A 44 -87.39 9.41 -129.56
CA HIS A 44 -88.43 9.74 -128.58
C HIS A 44 -89.84 9.69 -129.19
N LYS A 45 -90.01 10.18 -130.43
CA LYS A 45 -91.29 10.08 -131.14
C LYS A 45 -91.73 8.62 -131.31
N TYR A 46 -90.85 7.74 -131.78
CA TYR A 46 -91.20 6.32 -131.95
C TYR A 46 -91.33 5.56 -130.62
N LEU A 47 -90.58 5.91 -129.57
CA LEU A 47 -90.78 5.34 -128.23
C LEU A 47 -92.12 5.74 -127.62
N ASN A 48 -92.53 7.00 -127.78
CA ASN A 48 -93.86 7.44 -127.35
C ASN A 48 -94.98 6.83 -128.18
N GLU A 49 -94.82 6.72 -129.51
CA GLU A 49 -95.81 6.03 -130.34
C GLU A 49 -95.93 4.53 -129.98
N LEU A 50 -94.81 3.86 -129.65
CA LEU A 50 -94.82 2.47 -129.17
C LEU A 50 -95.36 2.33 -127.73
N ALA A 51 -95.26 3.38 -126.90
CA ALA A 51 -95.88 3.42 -125.58
C ALA A 51 -97.40 3.69 -125.68
N GLN A 52 -97.83 4.51 -126.63
CA GLN A 52 -99.24 4.84 -126.87
C GLN A 52 -100.00 3.74 -127.63
N GLU A 53 -99.34 2.94 -128.48
CA GLU A 53 -99.93 1.71 -129.04
C GLU A 53 -100.04 0.55 -128.02
N GLY A 54 -99.29 0.62 -126.90
CA GLY A 54 -99.43 -0.29 -125.76
C GLY A 54 -100.48 0.16 -124.73
N GLY A 55 -101.11 1.32 -124.95
CA GLY A 55 -102.16 1.89 -124.11
C GLY A 55 -103.55 1.66 -124.70
N VAL A 56 -103.96 0.40 -124.81
CA VAL A 56 -105.35 0.04 -125.09
C VAL A 56 -105.92 -0.71 -123.88
N ALA A 57 -106.90 -0.05 -123.28
CA ALA A 57 -107.94 -0.54 -122.41
C ALA A 57 -108.10 -2.07 -122.34
N LEU A 58 -107.98 -2.59 -121.12
CA LEU A 58 -108.66 -3.82 -120.69
C LEU A 58 -109.64 -3.45 -119.60
N GLY A 59 -110.72 -2.81 -120.04
CA GLY A 59 -112.03 -2.92 -119.41
C GLY A 59 -112.73 -4.19 -119.93
N ASP A 60 -113.66 -4.70 -119.12
CA ASP A 60 -114.63 -5.76 -119.44
C ASP A 60 -114.12 -7.20 -119.65
N SER A 61 -113.57 -7.77 -118.58
CA SER A 61 -113.87 -9.16 -118.16
C SER A 61 -113.72 -9.31 -116.63
N ILE A 62 -114.06 -8.24 -115.92
CA ILE A 62 -113.86 -8.00 -114.49
C ILE A 62 -115.13 -8.44 -113.74
N ALA A 63 -115.25 -9.73 -113.45
CA ALA A 63 -116.24 -10.24 -112.50
C ALA A 63 -115.82 -11.54 -111.78
N LEU A 64 -114.74 -12.22 -112.23
CA LEU A 64 -114.16 -13.38 -111.54
C LEU A 64 -112.67 -13.20 -111.17
N GLY A 65 -111.97 -12.23 -111.76
CA GLY A 65 -110.56 -11.90 -111.46
C GLY A 65 -110.39 -11.00 -110.22
N ASP A 66 -111.36 -10.13 -109.95
CA ASP A 66 -111.36 -9.29 -108.74
C ASP A 66 -111.58 -10.13 -107.49
N THR A 67 -112.44 -11.15 -107.52
CA THR A 67 -112.66 -12.03 -106.36
C THR A 67 -111.44 -12.92 -106.06
N LEU A 68 -110.78 -13.46 -107.09
CA LEU A 68 -109.55 -14.24 -106.91
C LEU A 68 -108.37 -13.36 -106.51
N GLY A 69 -108.27 -12.16 -107.07
CA GLY A 69 -107.27 -11.15 -106.71
C GLY A 69 -107.44 -10.64 -105.28
N HIS A 70 -108.68 -10.44 -104.83
CA HIS A 70 -108.99 -10.15 -103.42
C HIS A 70 -108.61 -11.30 -102.50
N ILE A 71 -108.92 -12.57 -102.84
CA ILE A 71 -108.56 -13.73 -102.01
C ILE A 71 -107.03 -13.92 -101.94
N VAL A 72 -106.31 -13.73 -103.05
CA VAL A 72 -104.84 -13.83 -103.08
C VAL A 72 -104.20 -12.65 -102.36
N ALA A 73 -104.77 -11.44 -102.45
CA ALA A 73 -104.32 -10.29 -101.68
C ALA A 73 -104.60 -10.47 -100.18
N ASP A 74 -105.75 -11.01 -99.80
CA ASP A 74 -106.09 -11.33 -98.42
C ASP A 74 -105.21 -12.45 -97.86
N LEU A 75 -104.92 -13.49 -98.65
CA LEU A 75 -103.98 -14.55 -98.28
C LEU A 75 -102.54 -14.03 -98.18
N ALA A 76 -102.12 -13.13 -99.07
CA ALA A 76 -100.82 -12.48 -98.99
C ALA A 76 -100.72 -11.55 -97.77
N ASN A 77 -101.79 -10.82 -97.45
CA ASN A 77 -101.88 -9.99 -96.25
C ASN A 77 -101.89 -10.86 -94.98
N GLN A 78 -102.54 -12.01 -95.00
CA GLN A 78 -102.58 -12.96 -93.89
C GLN A 78 -101.22 -13.65 -93.70
N LEU A 79 -100.57 -14.10 -94.79
CA LEU A 79 -99.21 -14.63 -94.77
C LEU A 79 -98.20 -13.58 -94.30
N GLN A 80 -98.36 -12.33 -94.74
CA GLN A 80 -97.53 -11.21 -94.29
C GLN A 80 -97.77 -10.88 -92.82
N GLY A 81 -99.01 -10.97 -92.34
CA GLY A 81 -99.36 -10.83 -90.93
C GLY A 81 -98.77 -11.96 -90.08
N GLU A 82 -98.84 -13.21 -90.53
CA GLU A 82 -98.24 -14.37 -89.86
C GLU A 82 -96.71 -14.31 -89.86
N ALA A 83 -96.09 -13.93 -90.98
CA ALA A 83 -94.64 -13.72 -91.06
C ALA A 83 -94.18 -12.56 -90.16
N GLN A 84 -94.94 -11.45 -90.12
CA GLN A 84 -94.67 -10.34 -89.19
C GLN A 84 -94.87 -10.77 -87.73
N ALA A 85 -95.84 -11.63 -87.43
CA ALA A 85 -96.05 -12.16 -86.09
C ALA A 85 -94.88 -13.06 -85.65
N ILE A 86 -94.39 -13.95 -86.51
CA ILE A 86 -93.22 -14.80 -86.24
C ILE A 86 -91.96 -13.95 -86.06
N VAL A 87 -91.74 -12.96 -86.93
CA VAL A 87 -90.59 -12.04 -86.80
C VAL A 87 -90.70 -11.21 -85.52
N LYS A 88 -91.90 -10.77 -85.15
CA LYS A 88 -92.14 -10.05 -83.90
C LYS A 88 -91.84 -10.93 -82.69
N GLU A 89 -92.36 -12.15 -82.64
CA GLU A 89 -92.09 -13.12 -81.56
C GLU A 89 -90.60 -13.47 -81.47
N ALA A 90 -89.94 -13.74 -82.60
CA ALA A 90 -88.49 -13.98 -82.67
C ALA A 90 -87.68 -12.75 -82.22
N SER A 91 -88.13 -11.54 -82.56
CA SER A 91 -87.49 -10.30 -82.12
C SER A 91 -87.68 -10.06 -80.62
N GLU A 92 -88.86 -10.34 -80.07
CA GLU A 92 -89.19 -10.18 -78.64
C GLU A 92 -88.41 -11.20 -77.80
N THR A 93 -88.35 -12.46 -78.23
CA THR A 93 -87.56 -13.52 -77.59
C THR A 93 -86.06 -13.23 -77.63
N HIS A 94 -85.52 -12.81 -78.77
CA HIS A 94 -84.13 -12.39 -78.89
C HIS A 94 -83.83 -11.16 -78.02
N GLN A 95 -84.73 -10.17 -78.00
CA GLN A 95 -84.58 -8.98 -77.17
C GLN A 95 -84.59 -9.34 -75.68
N ALA A 96 -85.44 -10.28 -75.26
CA ALA A 96 -85.46 -10.81 -73.90
C ALA A 96 -84.17 -11.57 -73.55
N GLU A 97 -83.61 -12.35 -74.48
CA GLU A 97 -82.34 -13.05 -74.28
C GLU A 97 -81.15 -12.09 -74.18
N VAL A 98 -81.09 -11.08 -75.04
CA VAL A 98 -80.08 -10.01 -74.99
C VAL A 98 -80.18 -9.23 -73.67
N GLN A 99 -81.39 -8.92 -73.21
CA GLN A 99 -81.59 -8.30 -71.90
C GLN A 99 -81.07 -9.19 -70.77
N ARG A 100 -81.44 -10.48 -70.76
CA ARG A 100 -80.99 -11.45 -69.75
C ARG A 100 -79.46 -11.61 -69.73
N LEU A 101 -78.82 -11.64 -70.90
CA LEU A 101 -77.37 -11.73 -71.01
C LEU A 101 -76.70 -10.44 -70.54
N ASN A 102 -77.24 -9.26 -70.90
CA ASN A 102 -76.75 -7.98 -70.41
C ASN A 102 -76.87 -7.86 -68.89
N ASP A 103 -78.01 -8.25 -68.30
CA ASP A 103 -78.20 -8.25 -66.86
C ASP A 103 -77.18 -9.16 -66.16
N ARG A 104 -76.93 -10.36 -66.71
CA ARG A 104 -75.92 -11.27 -66.19
C ARG A 104 -74.50 -10.70 -66.32
N LEU A 105 -74.20 -10.00 -67.41
CA LEU A 105 -72.89 -9.39 -67.63
C LEU A 105 -72.65 -8.25 -66.64
N VAL A 106 -73.67 -7.39 -66.42
CA VAL A 106 -73.64 -6.32 -65.43
C VAL A 106 -73.44 -6.89 -64.02
N GLU A 107 -74.15 -7.97 -63.67
CA GLU A 107 -74.00 -8.61 -62.36
C GLU A 107 -72.61 -9.22 -62.17
N GLN A 108 -72.07 -9.91 -63.18
CA GLN A 108 -70.70 -10.44 -63.13
C GLN A 108 -69.65 -9.32 -63.04
N GLN A 109 -69.85 -8.20 -63.75
CA GLN A 109 -68.98 -7.03 -63.61
C GLN A 109 -69.04 -6.44 -62.20
N ARG A 110 -70.22 -6.35 -61.59
CA ARG A 110 -70.36 -5.91 -60.19
C ARG A 110 -69.61 -6.83 -59.24
N LEU A 111 -69.79 -8.14 -59.36
CA LEU A 111 -69.09 -9.12 -58.53
C LEU A 111 -67.56 -9.03 -58.71
N LEU A 112 -67.08 -8.88 -59.95
CA LEU A 112 -65.65 -8.72 -60.22
C LEU A 112 -65.10 -7.43 -59.61
N THR A 113 -65.83 -6.31 -59.73
CA THR A 113 -65.43 -5.04 -59.10
C THR A 113 -65.39 -5.14 -57.58
N ALA A 114 -66.37 -5.80 -56.97
CA ALA A 114 -66.40 -6.02 -55.52
C ALA A 114 -65.25 -6.93 -55.06
N ALA A 115 -64.97 -8.02 -55.79
CA ALA A 115 -63.85 -8.91 -55.50
C ALA A 115 -62.49 -8.20 -55.65
N ASN A 116 -62.33 -7.37 -56.68
CA ASN A 116 -61.11 -6.57 -56.86
C ASN A 116 -60.92 -5.55 -55.73
N GLN A 117 -61.99 -4.87 -55.31
CA GLN A 117 -61.95 -3.96 -54.16
C GLN A 117 -61.60 -4.69 -52.85
N GLN A 118 -62.16 -5.89 -52.63
CA GLN A 118 -61.80 -6.72 -51.48
C GLN A 118 -60.34 -7.18 -51.53
N HIS A 119 -59.85 -7.58 -52.71
CA HIS A 119 -58.45 -7.97 -52.88
C HIS A 119 -57.52 -6.77 -52.62
N GLU A 120 -57.87 -5.58 -53.11
CA GLU A 120 -57.09 -4.37 -52.90
C GLU A 120 -57.05 -3.97 -51.41
N THR A 121 -58.19 -4.01 -50.71
CA THR A 121 -58.23 -3.72 -49.27
C THR A 121 -57.47 -4.76 -48.44
N LEU A 122 -57.59 -6.05 -48.77
CA LEU A 122 -56.82 -7.11 -48.10
C LEU A 122 -55.31 -6.95 -48.36
N SER A 123 -54.91 -6.66 -49.61
CA SER A 123 -53.51 -6.42 -49.96
C SER A 123 -52.94 -5.21 -49.24
N GLN A 124 -53.71 -4.14 -49.07
CA GLN A 124 -53.31 -2.97 -48.28
C GLN A 124 -53.15 -3.34 -46.80
N SER A 125 -54.12 -4.05 -46.22
CA SER A 125 -54.04 -4.47 -44.81
C SER A 125 -52.86 -5.41 -44.54
N LEU A 126 -52.53 -6.30 -45.49
CA LEU A 126 -51.39 -7.20 -45.38
C LEU A 126 -50.08 -6.41 -45.44
N ALA A 127 -49.96 -5.45 -46.36
CA ALA A 127 -48.78 -4.59 -46.45
C ALA A 127 -48.60 -3.72 -45.18
N GLU A 128 -49.68 -3.24 -44.57
CA GLU A 128 -49.64 -2.52 -43.29
C GLU A 128 -49.22 -3.44 -42.12
N ALA A 129 -49.77 -4.64 -42.05
CA ALA A 129 -49.39 -5.65 -41.06
C ALA A 129 -47.92 -6.04 -41.20
N GLU A 130 -47.42 -6.25 -42.41
CA GLU A 130 -46.01 -6.54 -42.68
C GLU A 130 -45.09 -5.40 -42.24
N ARG A 131 -45.44 -4.14 -42.58
CA ARG A 131 -44.69 -2.96 -42.13
C ARG A 131 -44.66 -2.84 -40.61
N SER A 132 -45.79 -3.04 -39.92
CA SER A 132 -45.84 -2.97 -38.45
C SER A 132 -45.02 -4.08 -37.78
N ARG A 133 -45.02 -5.29 -38.37
CA ARG A 133 -44.19 -6.42 -37.94
C ARG A 133 -42.71 -6.10 -38.11
N GLU A 134 -42.30 -5.57 -39.26
CA GLU A 134 -40.91 -5.18 -39.50
C GLU A 134 -40.42 -4.12 -38.51
N LEU A 135 -41.25 -3.11 -38.22
CA LEU A 135 -40.95 -2.09 -37.22
C LEU A 135 -40.83 -2.69 -35.81
N SER A 136 -41.72 -3.60 -35.44
CA SER A 136 -41.69 -4.28 -34.14
C SER A 136 -40.44 -5.15 -34.00
N VAL A 137 -40.08 -5.92 -35.03
CA VAL A 137 -38.85 -6.74 -35.06
C VAL A 137 -37.60 -5.85 -34.95
N ARG A 138 -37.55 -4.71 -35.66
CA ARG A 138 -36.44 -3.76 -35.54
C ARG A 138 -36.34 -3.18 -34.12
N SER A 139 -37.46 -2.79 -33.53
CA SER A 139 -37.53 -2.32 -32.14
C SER A 139 -37.03 -3.38 -31.15
N GLU A 140 -37.47 -4.63 -31.30
CA GLU A 140 -37.02 -5.75 -30.46
C GLU A 140 -35.51 -6.00 -30.62
N GLN A 141 -34.98 -5.95 -31.84
CA GLN A 141 -33.55 -6.08 -32.10
C GLN A 141 -32.74 -4.95 -31.45
N GLU A 142 -33.21 -3.70 -31.54
CA GLU A 142 -32.55 -2.57 -30.88
C GLU A 142 -32.56 -2.71 -29.35
N LEU A 143 -33.68 -3.18 -28.78
CA LEU A 143 -33.79 -3.45 -27.35
C LEU A 143 -32.86 -4.60 -26.94
N ALA A 144 -32.80 -5.68 -27.71
CA ALA A 144 -31.91 -6.81 -27.46
C ALA A 144 -30.43 -6.35 -27.43
N LEU A 145 -30.00 -5.56 -28.41
CA LEU A 145 -28.65 -4.99 -28.46
C LEU A 145 -28.37 -4.08 -27.27
N LYS A 146 -29.34 -3.24 -26.87
CA LYS A 146 -29.22 -2.39 -25.67
C LYS A 146 -29.09 -3.24 -24.40
N THR A 147 -29.88 -4.30 -24.26
CA THR A 147 -29.81 -5.18 -23.09
C THR A 147 -28.48 -5.92 -23.00
N GLU A 148 -27.96 -6.42 -24.12
CA GLU A 148 -26.66 -7.08 -24.17
C GLU A 148 -25.53 -6.10 -23.82
N ARG A 149 -25.57 -4.88 -24.36
CA ARG A 149 -24.61 -3.82 -24.03
C ARG A 149 -24.65 -3.46 -22.55
N LEU A 150 -25.84 -3.33 -21.96
CA LEU A 150 -26.00 -3.07 -20.53
C LEU A 150 -25.49 -4.24 -19.68
N ALA A 151 -25.74 -5.48 -20.10
CA ALA A 151 -25.22 -6.67 -19.42
C ALA A 151 -23.68 -6.71 -19.43
N GLN A 152 -23.04 -6.41 -20.57
CA GLN A 152 -21.59 -6.30 -20.67
C GLN A 152 -21.02 -5.16 -19.80
N GLN A 153 -21.69 -4.01 -19.75
CA GLN A 153 -21.30 -2.91 -18.86
C GLN A 153 -21.43 -3.30 -17.39
N LEU A 154 -22.50 -4.01 -17.03
CA LEU A 154 -22.72 -4.48 -15.66
C LEU A 154 -21.63 -5.49 -15.25
N GLU A 155 -21.23 -6.39 -16.16
CA GLU A 155 -20.17 -7.34 -15.89
C GLU A 155 -18.80 -6.67 -15.74
N SER A 156 -18.44 -5.75 -16.65
CA SER A 156 -17.18 -4.99 -16.50
C SER A 156 -17.15 -4.12 -15.24
N GLN A 157 -18.29 -3.58 -14.80
CA GLN A 157 -18.38 -2.86 -13.51
C GLN A 157 -18.21 -3.81 -12.32
N LYS A 158 -18.77 -5.01 -12.35
CA LYS A 158 -18.53 -6.02 -11.30
C LYS A 158 -17.07 -6.42 -11.23
N GLU A 159 -16.42 -6.65 -12.36
CA GLU A 159 -14.98 -6.95 -12.42
C GLU A 159 -14.16 -5.80 -11.81
N LEU A 160 -14.50 -4.55 -12.15
CA LEU A 160 -13.84 -3.38 -11.57
C LEU A 160 -14.05 -3.30 -10.05
N ILE A 161 -15.27 -3.55 -9.56
CA ILE A 161 -15.57 -3.58 -8.12
C ILE A 161 -14.73 -4.67 -7.44
N ALA A 162 -14.71 -5.89 -7.97
CA ALA A 162 -13.91 -6.99 -7.42
C ALA A 162 -12.40 -6.67 -7.38
N GLN A 163 -11.86 -6.01 -8.41
CA GLN A 163 -10.47 -5.54 -8.43
C GLN A 163 -10.22 -4.46 -7.37
N LYS A 164 -11.17 -3.55 -7.17
CA LYS A 164 -11.06 -2.50 -6.14
C LYS A 164 -11.15 -3.09 -4.73
N ASP A 165 -12.03 -4.05 -4.50
CA ASP A 165 -12.14 -4.76 -3.23
C ASP A 165 -10.86 -5.53 -2.91
N ALA A 166 -10.29 -6.26 -3.87
CA ALA A 166 -9.01 -6.94 -3.71
C ALA A 166 -7.86 -5.94 -3.40
N HIS A 167 -7.88 -4.77 -4.05
CA HIS A 167 -6.89 -3.72 -3.78
C HIS A 167 -7.08 -3.10 -2.38
N ILE A 168 -8.32 -2.90 -1.93
CA ILE A 168 -8.62 -2.42 -0.57
C ILE A 168 -8.12 -3.42 0.46
N ILE A 169 -8.41 -4.71 0.30
CA ILE A 169 -7.92 -5.78 1.19
C ILE A 169 -6.37 -5.76 1.24
N SER A 170 -5.70 -5.67 0.09
CA SER A 170 -4.23 -5.58 0.05
C SER A 170 -3.67 -4.35 0.77
N LEU A 171 -4.35 -3.20 0.69
CA LEU A 171 -3.97 -2.00 1.42
C LEU A 171 -4.22 -2.15 2.93
N GLU A 172 -5.34 -2.74 3.33
CA GLU A 172 -5.66 -3.02 4.73
C GLU A 172 -4.65 -3.96 5.37
N GLU A 173 -4.23 -5.03 4.67
CA GLU A 173 -3.15 -5.92 5.09
C GLU A 173 -1.82 -5.18 5.27
N LYS A 174 -1.43 -4.34 4.31
CA LYS A 174 -0.22 -3.50 4.44
C LYS A 174 -0.32 -2.55 5.64
N HIS A 175 -1.49 -1.94 5.87
CA HIS A 175 -1.72 -1.08 7.03
C HIS A 175 -1.75 -1.86 8.34
N HIS A 176 -2.21 -3.11 8.33
CA HIS A 176 -2.17 -4.00 9.48
C HIS A 176 -0.73 -4.35 9.83
N HIS A 177 0.06 -4.83 8.86
CA HIS A 177 1.48 -5.14 9.05
C HIS A 177 2.30 -3.92 9.47
N ALA A 178 2.01 -2.74 8.94
CA ALA A 178 2.66 -1.50 9.38
C ALA A 178 2.34 -1.18 10.86
N ARG A 179 1.10 -1.44 11.30
CA ARG A 179 0.71 -1.29 12.71
C ARG A 179 1.41 -2.31 13.60
N GLU A 180 1.40 -3.59 13.22
CA GLU A 180 2.10 -4.66 13.94
C GLU A 180 3.60 -4.37 14.06
N ALA A 181 4.25 -3.95 12.97
CA ALA A 181 5.67 -3.58 12.99
C ALA A 181 5.95 -2.40 13.93
N LEU A 182 5.07 -1.40 13.97
CA LEU A 182 5.18 -0.28 14.91
C LEU A 182 4.95 -0.72 16.36
N GLU A 183 4.03 -1.65 16.61
CA GLU A 183 3.81 -2.23 17.94
C GLU A 183 5.02 -3.03 18.40
N HIS A 184 5.59 -3.87 17.54
CA HIS A 184 6.82 -4.59 17.82
C HIS A 184 7.99 -3.64 18.10
N TYR A 185 8.14 -2.57 17.31
CA TYR A 185 9.16 -1.56 17.55
C TYR A 185 8.96 -0.84 18.90
N ARG A 186 7.72 -0.44 19.21
CA ARG A 186 7.38 0.19 20.51
C ARG A 186 7.67 -0.72 21.69
N ASN A 187 7.28 -2.00 21.59
CA ASN A 187 7.54 -3.00 22.62
C ASN A 187 9.04 -3.25 22.78
N SER A 188 9.79 -3.40 21.68
CA SER A 188 11.25 -3.57 21.71
C SER A 188 11.96 -2.39 22.39
N VAL A 189 11.58 -1.15 22.04
CA VAL A 189 12.14 0.06 22.69
C VAL A 189 11.76 0.12 24.17
N LYS A 190 10.54 -0.28 24.53
CA LYS A 190 10.10 -0.35 25.92
C LYS A 190 10.93 -1.37 26.70
N ASP A 191 11.10 -2.58 26.18
CA ASP A 191 11.87 -3.66 26.79
C ASP A 191 13.35 -3.28 26.94
N GLN A 192 13.92 -2.59 25.95
CA GLN A 192 15.28 -2.05 26.02
C GLN A 192 15.42 -1.04 27.17
N ARG A 193 14.50 -0.08 27.26
CA ARG A 193 14.50 0.91 28.34
C ARG A 193 14.33 0.27 29.71
N GLU A 194 13.45 -0.73 29.83
CA GLU A 194 13.28 -1.48 31.08
C GLU A 194 14.53 -2.29 31.45
N GLN A 195 15.23 -2.86 30.47
CA GLN A 195 16.49 -3.56 30.70
C GLN A 195 17.57 -2.60 31.20
N ASP A 196 17.72 -1.43 30.57
CA ASP A 196 18.69 -0.43 30.97
C ASP A 196 18.35 0.15 32.36
N GLN A 197 17.06 0.39 32.65
CA GLN A 197 16.60 0.77 33.98
C GLN A 197 16.98 -0.27 35.03
N ARG A 198 16.72 -1.57 34.77
CA ARG A 198 17.13 -2.66 35.68
C ARG A 198 18.63 -2.72 35.91
N ARG A 199 19.43 -2.50 34.85
CA ARG A 199 20.91 -2.45 34.95
C ARG A 199 21.36 -1.27 35.81
N HIS A 200 20.80 -0.09 35.59
CA HIS A 200 21.12 1.11 36.38
C HIS A 200 20.71 0.94 37.84
N GLU A 201 19.52 0.41 38.12
CA GLU A 201 19.08 0.10 39.49
C GLU A 201 20.04 -0.88 40.18
N HIS A 202 20.51 -1.91 39.46
CA HIS A 202 21.50 -2.84 39.99
C HIS A 202 22.84 -2.15 40.32
N GLN A 203 23.36 -1.29 39.42
CA GLN A 203 24.59 -0.52 39.66
C GLN A 203 24.44 0.41 40.87
N VAL A 204 23.30 1.10 41.00
CA VAL A 204 23.02 1.97 42.13
C VAL A 204 23.00 1.16 43.44
N GLN A 205 22.36 -0.01 43.46
CA GLN A 205 22.35 -0.89 44.64
C GLN A 205 23.75 -1.39 45.02
N GLN A 206 24.58 -1.75 44.03
CA GLN A 206 25.98 -2.15 44.24
C GLN A 206 26.79 -1.01 44.85
N LEU A 207 26.76 0.19 44.26
CA LEU A 207 27.46 1.36 44.78
C LEU A 207 26.97 1.74 46.19
N GLN A 208 25.67 1.64 46.47
CA GLN A 208 25.13 1.84 47.81
C GLN A 208 25.66 0.81 48.82
N ALA A 209 25.84 -0.45 48.41
CA ALA A 209 26.43 -1.48 49.25
C ALA A 209 27.91 -1.20 49.52
N GLU A 210 28.68 -0.81 48.51
CA GLU A 210 30.08 -0.41 48.64
C GLU A 210 30.23 0.81 49.57
N ILE A 211 29.39 1.84 49.42
CA ILE A 211 29.37 3.00 50.32
C ILE A 211 29.12 2.56 51.77
N ARG A 212 28.16 1.64 52.01
CA ARG A 212 27.91 1.11 53.36
C ARG A 212 29.14 0.38 53.92
N GLN A 213 29.79 -0.46 53.12
CA GLN A 213 30.98 -1.21 53.52
C GLN A 213 32.17 -0.28 53.81
N LEU A 214 32.39 0.74 52.97
CA LEU A 214 33.44 1.75 53.17
C LEU A 214 33.19 2.56 54.43
N ASN A 215 31.95 2.98 54.68
CA ASN A 215 31.58 3.69 55.91
C ASN A 215 31.79 2.82 57.16
N GLN A 216 31.47 1.53 57.11
CA GLN A 216 31.76 0.60 58.20
C GLN A 216 33.27 0.48 58.43
N THR A 217 34.05 0.34 57.36
CA THR A 217 35.53 0.26 57.44
C THR A 217 36.12 1.55 58.00
N LEU A 218 35.63 2.71 57.56
CA LEU A 218 36.03 4.01 58.08
C LEU A 218 35.74 4.12 59.58
N SER A 219 34.56 3.67 60.02
CA SER A 219 34.19 3.66 61.44
C SER A 219 35.15 2.81 62.27
N LEU A 220 35.51 1.61 61.79
CA LEU A 220 36.50 0.76 62.45
C LEU A 220 37.89 1.42 62.49
N LYS A 221 38.34 2.02 61.39
CA LYS A 221 39.61 2.75 61.37
C LYS A 221 39.62 3.97 62.29
N GLN A 222 38.49 4.67 62.40
CA GLN A 222 38.35 5.76 63.36
C GLN A 222 38.47 5.24 64.80
N THR A 223 37.85 4.09 65.12
CA THR A 223 38.01 3.49 66.45
C THR A 223 39.46 3.06 66.72
N ASP A 224 40.13 2.44 65.75
CA ASP A 224 41.56 2.06 65.85
C ASP A 224 42.43 3.29 66.12
N ILE A 225 42.24 4.38 65.36
CA ILE A 225 42.98 5.64 65.55
C ILE A 225 42.73 6.22 66.95
N THR A 226 41.47 6.21 67.43
CA THR A 226 41.19 6.70 68.78
C THR A 226 41.85 5.85 69.87
N GLN A 227 41.94 4.53 69.67
CA GLN A 227 42.61 3.64 70.61
C GLN A 227 44.12 3.88 70.61
N LEU A 228 44.75 3.96 69.44
CA LEU A 228 46.17 4.30 69.31
C LEU A 228 46.50 5.67 69.91
N ASN A 229 45.63 6.67 69.74
CA ASN A 229 45.82 7.98 70.38
C ASN A 229 45.77 7.91 71.91
N LYS A 230 44.88 7.08 72.48
CA LYS A 230 44.85 6.84 73.94
C LYS A 230 46.12 6.15 74.41
N ASP A 231 46.58 5.14 73.70
CA ASP A 231 47.80 4.40 74.06
C ASP A 231 49.05 5.28 73.90
N ASN A 232 49.12 6.12 72.86
CA ASN A 232 50.17 7.14 72.72
C ASN A 232 50.16 8.14 73.89
N ALA A 233 48.98 8.59 74.33
CA ALA A 233 48.88 9.47 75.49
C ALA A 233 49.38 8.78 76.77
N ARG A 234 49.04 7.50 76.97
CA ARG A 234 49.54 6.69 78.11
C ARG A 234 51.05 6.54 78.06
N LEU A 235 51.61 6.16 76.91
CA LEU A 235 53.07 6.03 76.74
C LEU A 235 53.77 7.38 76.96
N ALA A 236 53.19 8.50 76.51
CA ALA A 236 53.73 9.83 76.78
C ALA A 236 53.75 10.17 78.29
N THR A 237 52.72 9.76 79.04
CA THR A 237 52.70 9.90 80.49
C THR A 237 53.74 9.00 81.16
N GLU A 238 53.85 7.73 80.76
CA GLU A 238 54.87 6.79 81.28
C GLU A 238 56.29 7.28 81.01
N ILE A 239 56.58 7.79 79.81
CA ILE A 239 57.87 8.41 79.47
C ILE A 239 58.15 9.64 80.34
N SER A 240 57.13 10.47 80.59
CA SER A 240 57.27 11.65 81.44
C SER A 240 57.57 11.27 82.90
N GLU A 241 56.91 10.23 83.41
CA GLU A 241 57.16 9.66 84.74
C GLU A 241 58.54 9.01 84.83
N ALA A 242 58.93 8.18 83.87
CA ALA A 242 60.25 7.58 83.80
C ALA A 242 61.36 8.64 83.73
N ARG A 243 61.17 9.71 82.95
CA ARG A 243 62.09 10.87 82.92
C ARG A 243 62.15 11.60 84.26
N ARG A 244 61.05 11.65 85.02
CA ARG A 244 61.04 12.22 86.37
C ARG A 244 61.80 11.33 87.34
N GLN A 245 61.56 10.02 87.32
CA GLN A 245 62.27 9.02 88.12
C GLN A 245 63.77 9.04 87.83
N LEU A 246 64.16 9.09 86.55
CA LEU A 246 65.55 9.21 86.13
C LEU A 246 66.19 10.46 86.71
N ARG A 247 65.55 11.63 86.57
CA ARG A 247 66.05 12.89 87.16
C ARG A 247 66.20 12.80 88.68
N THR A 248 65.25 12.20 89.39
CA THR A 248 65.37 12.00 90.84
C THR A 248 66.51 11.03 91.20
N GLY A 249 66.73 10.00 90.38
CA GLY A 249 67.83 9.05 90.52
C GLY A 249 69.18 9.71 90.27
N GLU A 250 69.32 10.51 89.20
CA GLU A 250 70.51 11.30 88.90
C GLU A 250 70.83 12.28 90.04
N GLN A 251 69.81 12.94 90.62
CA GLN A 251 69.99 13.81 91.80
C GLN A 251 70.48 13.02 93.03
N HIS A 252 69.92 11.84 93.28
CA HIS A 252 70.40 10.96 94.37
C HIS A 252 71.84 10.51 94.11
N GLN A 253 72.19 10.14 92.88
CA GLN A 253 73.54 9.74 92.51
C GLN A 253 74.53 10.89 92.70
N LEU A 254 74.17 12.11 92.27
CA LEU A 254 75.00 13.30 92.50
C LEU A 254 75.19 13.59 93.99
N SER A 255 74.12 13.48 94.80
CA SER A 255 74.20 13.63 96.25
C SER A 255 75.09 12.58 96.91
N LEU A 256 74.94 11.30 96.54
CA LEU A 256 75.76 10.21 97.05
C LEU A 256 77.22 10.36 96.61
N THR A 257 77.47 10.81 95.38
CA THR A 257 78.83 11.10 94.89
C THR A 257 79.46 12.24 95.68
N ALA A 258 78.69 13.28 96.03
CA ALA A 258 79.16 14.35 96.90
C ALA A 258 79.47 13.84 98.32
N GLN A 259 78.62 12.98 98.89
CA GLN A 259 78.86 12.34 100.19
C GLN A 259 80.08 11.41 100.17
N LEU A 260 80.29 10.66 99.08
CA LEU A 260 81.48 9.84 98.88
C LEU A 260 82.73 10.71 98.82
N ARG A 261 82.71 11.83 98.07
CA ARG A 261 83.82 12.79 98.04
C ARG A 261 84.13 13.36 99.41
N THR A 262 83.13 13.77 100.19
CA THR A 262 83.38 14.28 101.55
C THR A 262 83.93 13.17 102.46
N CYS A 263 83.47 11.93 102.30
CA CYS A 263 84.03 10.78 103.00
C CYS A 263 85.48 10.50 102.58
N GLU A 264 85.80 10.51 101.29
CA GLU A 264 87.16 10.38 100.75
C GLU A 264 88.08 11.49 101.26
N GLU A 265 87.63 12.74 101.28
CA GLU A 265 88.35 13.87 101.88
C GLU A 265 88.59 13.65 103.38
N SER A 266 87.57 13.18 104.12
CA SER A 266 87.72 12.83 105.53
C SER A 266 88.70 11.68 105.75
N LEU A 267 88.73 10.70 104.86
CA LEU A 267 89.61 9.54 104.94
C LEU A 267 91.05 9.92 104.55
N LEU A 268 91.23 10.80 103.57
CA LEU A 268 92.51 11.41 103.23
C LEU A 268 93.05 12.20 104.42
N THR A 269 92.24 13.06 105.05
CA THR A 269 92.67 13.82 106.24
C THR A 269 92.96 12.93 107.44
N MET A 270 92.25 11.82 107.62
CA MET A 270 92.61 10.81 108.63
C MET A 270 93.90 10.08 108.26
N THR A 271 94.10 9.76 106.98
CA THR A 271 95.33 9.13 106.50
C THR A 271 96.54 10.04 106.69
N THR A 272 96.44 11.33 106.37
CA THR A 272 97.51 12.30 106.63
C THR A 272 97.80 12.41 108.12
N LYS A 273 96.77 12.47 108.97
CA LYS A 273 96.94 12.42 110.43
C LYS A 273 97.64 11.14 110.87
N PHE A 274 97.30 9.97 110.33
CA PHE A 274 97.97 8.71 110.65
C PHE A 274 99.42 8.69 110.16
N THR A 275 99.73 9.23 108.98
CA THR A 275 101.11 9.33 108.49
C THR A 275 101.93 10.32 109.31
N ASP A 276 101.33 11.43 109.76
CA ASP A 276 101.96 12.39 110.65
C ASP A 276 102.23 11.75 112.02
N LEU A 277 101.27 11.00 112.57
CA LEU A 277 101.48 10.23 113.80
C LEU A 277 102.58 9.18 113.63
N ALA A 278 102.61 8.47 112.49
CA ALA A 278 103.65 7.48 112.21
C ALA A 278 105.03 8.13 112.04
N ARG A 279 105.11 9.35 111.47
CA ARG A 279 106.33 10.16 111.42
C ARG A 279 106.76 10.57 112.82
N GLN A 280 105.84 11.05 113.64
CA GLN A 280 106.11 11.40 115.03
C GLN A 280 106.60 10.18 115.83
N GLN A 281 106.00 9.00 115.64
CA GLN A 281 106.50 7.76 116.26
C GLN A 281 107.90 7.35 115.78
N ARG A 282 108.26 7.62 114.51
CA ARG A 282 109.64 7.40 114.03
C ARG A 282 110.61 8.39 114.65
N GLU A 283 110.25 9.67 114.71
CA GLU A 283 111.04 10.70 115.37
C GLU A 283 111.25 10.35 116.85
N ASP A 284 110.20 9.93 117.56
CA ASP A 284 110.29 9.45 118.94
C ASP A 284 111.16 8.20 119.05
N ALA A 285 111.07 7.25 118.10
CA ALA A 285 111.92 6.06 118.06
C ALA A 285 113.40 6.41 117.83
N ASP A 286 113.69 7.35 116.93
CA ASP A 286 115.04 7.86 116.66
C ASP A 286 115.61 8.54 117.92
N VAL A 287 114.82 9.38 118.59
CA VAL A 287 115.18 9.99 119.88
C VAL A 287 115.44 8.91 120.95
N ILE A 288 114.63 7.86 121.02
CA ILE A 288 114.86 6.73 121.93
C ILE A 288 116.16 6.00 121.59
N THR A 289 116.49 5.82 120.30
CA THR A 289 117.76 5.20 119.90
C THR A 289 118.97 6.07 120.21
N ASP A 290 118.87 7.39 120.03
CA ASP A 290 119.91 8.34 120.39
C ASP A 290 120.11 8.38 121.91
N LEU A 291 119.03 8.43 122.69
CA LEU A 291 119.07 8.31 124.15
C LEU A 291 119.71 6.98 124.58
N LYS A 292 119.42 5.86 123.90
CA LYS A 292 120.08 4.57 124.17
C LYS A 292 121.58 4.60 123.83
N GLN A 293 121.99 5.25 122.74
CA GLN A 293 123.40 5.43 122.40
C GLN A 293 124.12 6.32 123.41
N GLN A 294 123.50 7.41 123.85
CA GLN A 294 124.03 8.27 124.91
C GLN A 294 124.18 7.51 126.23
N LEU A 295 123.21 6.65 126.58
CA LEU A 295 123.26 5.81 127.78
C LEU A 295 124.37 4.76 127.69
N ALA A 296 124.59 4.16 126.51
CA ALA A 296 125.70 3.25 126.26
C ALA A 296 127.07 3.96 126.35
N ALA A 297 127.18 5.17 125.83
CA ALA A 297 128.40 5.99 125.93
C ALA A 297 128.71 6.39 127.39
N LEU A 298 127.67 6.76 128.17
CA LEU A 298 127.79 7.01 129.61
C LEU A 298 128.17 5.75 130.39
N GLN A 299 127.64 4.58 130.01
CA GLN A 299 128.05 3.30 130.60
C GLN A 299 129.52 2.97 130.28
N GLN A 300 129.98 3.17 129.05
CA GLN A 300 131.40 3.00 128.70
C GLN A 300 132.31 3.97 129.46
N ALA A 301 131.92 5.24 129.59
CA ALA A 301 132.66 6.24 130.37
C ALA A 301 132.68 5.89 131.88
N SER A 302 131.58 5.35 132.42
CA SER A 302 131.53 4.86 133.80
C SER A 302 132.44 3.65 134.02
N GLN A 303 132.48 2.72 133.06
CA GLN A 303 133.38 1.56 133.12
C GLN A 303 134.85 1.98 133.00
N SER A 304 135.20 2.94 132.12
CA SER A 304 136.59 3.45 132.04
C SER A 304 137.01 4.16 133.33
N MET A 305 136.10 4.92 133.94
CA MET A 305 136.35 5.59 135.22
C MET A 305 136.46 4.59 136.40
N GLN A 306 135.74 3.46 136.35
CA GLN A 306 135.94 2.35 137.29
C GLN A 306 137.29 1.65 137.11
N VAL A 307 137.75 1.47 135.86
CA VAL A 307 139.07 0.90 135.57
C VAL A 307 140.19 1.83 136.06
N GLU A 308 140.06 3.15 135.85
CA GLU A 308 141.00 4.16 136.40
C GLU A 308 140.99 4.19 137.94
N LEU A 309 139.85 3.96 138.58
CA LEU A 309 139.76 3.87 140.04
C LEU A 309 140.47 2.61 140.59
N ILE A 310 140.41 1.50 139.85
CA ILE A 310 141.08 0.25 140.22
C ILE A 310 142.59 0.39 140.02
N THR A 311 143.06 1.00 138.93
CA THR A 311 144.49 1.21 138.68
C THR A 311 145.12 2.16 139.70
N THR A 312 144.45 3.27 140.04
CA THR A 312 144.91 4.19 141.10
C THR A 312 144.90 3.54 142.49
N LYS A 313 143.93 2.67 142.81
CA LYS A 313 143.96 1.85 144.03
C LYS A 313 145.13 0.87 144.05
N THR A 314 145.46 0.24 142.91
CA THR A 314 146.61 -0.68 142.84
C THR A 314 147.95 0.06 142.96
N GLU A 315 148.08 1.26 142.37
CA GLU A 315 149.29 2.10 142.52
C GLU A 315 149.49 2.60 143.96
N LEU A 316 148.40 2.91 144.68
CA LEU A 316 148.45 3.28 146.10
C LEU A 316 148.87 2.09 146.99
N THR A 317 148.46 0.87 146.62
CA THR A 317 148.80 -0.36 147.36
C THR A 317 150.26 -0.76 147.13
N VAL A 318 150.79 -0.58 145.91
CA VAL A 318 152.19 -0.84 145.57
C VAL A 318 153.13 0.20 146.20
N LYS A 319 152.72 1.48 146.30
CA LYS A 319 153.52 2.51 147.00
C LYS A 319 153.58 2.29 148.53
N ASN A 320 152.52 1.79 149.15
CA ASN A 320 152.55 1.46 150.58
C ASN A 320 153.39 0.21 150.90
N GLN A 321 153.47 -0.76 149.98
CA GLN A 321 154.31 -1.96 150.17
C GLN A 321 155.81 -1.72 149.93
N LEU A 322 156.19 -0.66 149.21
CA LEU A 322 157.60 -0.29 149.01
C LEU A 322 158.18 0.60 150.13
N PHE A 323 157.32 1.19 150.98
CA PHE A 323 157.73 1.98 152.15
C PHE A 323 158.16 1.11 153.35
N GLU A 324 157.82 -0.19 153.36
CA GLU A 324 158.19 -1.13 154.44
C GLU A 324 159.50 -1.91 154.20
N ALA A 325 160.15 -1.80 153.02
CA ALA A 325 161.28 -2.66 152.66
C ALA A 325 162.68 -2.02 152.70
N LEU A 326 162.84 -0.69 152.92
CA LEU A 326 164.18 -0.04 152.92
C LEU A 326 164.35 1.10 153.94
N GLN A 327 164.38 0.78 155.24
CA GLN A 327 165.35 1.37 156.17
C GLN A 327 165.68 0.40 157.35
N PRO A 328 166.90 0.48 157.94
CA PRO A 328 167.41 -0.44 158.96
C PRO A 328 167.09 0.03 160.40
N ARG A 329 167.47 -0.79 161.39
CA ARG A 329 167.66 -0.35 162.79
C ARG A 329 168.94 0.51 162.87
N ALA A 330 168.85 1.81 163.16
CA ALA A 330 169.78 2.63 163.97
C ALA A 330 169.60 4.14 163.72
N GLN A 331 169.35 4.85 164.84
CA GLN A 331 169.32 6.31 165.09
C GLN A 331 168.34 7.18 164.28
#